data_AF-A0A392SZX9-F1
#
_entry.id   AF-A0A392SZX9-F1
#
_cell.length_a   1.000
_cell.length_b   1.000
_cell.length_c   1.000
_cell.angle_alpha   90.00
_cell.angle_beta   90.00
_cell.angle_gamma   90.00
#
_symmetry.space_group_name_H-M   'P 1'
#
loop_
_entity.id
_entity.type
_entity.pdbx_description
1 polymer ?
#
loop_
_entity_poly.entity_id
_entity_poly.type
_entity_poly.pdbx_seq_one_letter_code
_entity_poly.pdbx_strand_id
1 'polypeptide(L)' 'MSHKPTLFTRGYNPEGAIKWIEEVEIIFEAMGCTEENKTILGVYVLREEANNWLKNVKPRIGVDGVVILWE' A
#
# COMPACT_ATOMS: atom_id res chain seq x y z
N MET A 1 6.52 -11.48 17.91
CA MET A 1 5.21 -10.78 17.79
C MET A 1 5.13 -10.25 16.38
N SER A 2 4.14 -10.67 15.58
CA SER A 2 4.02 -10.25 14.19
C SER A 2 3.23 -8.95 14.13
N HIS A 3 3.91 -7.81 14.07
CA HIS A 3 3.29 -6.52 13.76
C HIS A 3 3.10 -6.42 12.25
N LYS A 4 2.07 -7.10 11.72
CA LYS A 4 1.64 -6.84 10.36
C LYS A 4 0.80 -5.57 10.38
N PRO A 5 1.15 -4.52 9.61
CA PRO A 5 0.25 -3.41 9.39
C PRO A 5 -1.09 -3.95 8.89
N THR A 6 -2.17 -3.31 9.33
CA THR A 6 -3.52 -3.68 8.91
C THR A 6 -3.56 -3.61 7.38
N LEU A 7 -4.09 -4.66 6.75
CA LEU A 7 -4.22 -4.75 5.30
C LEU A 7 -4.90 -3.48 4.77
N PHE A 8 -4.27 -2.81 3.80
CA PHE A 8 -4.85 -1.64 3.15
C PHE A 8 -6.19 -2.02 2.53
N THR A 9 -7.29 -1.49 3.08
CA THR A 9 -8.65 -1.74 2.58
C THR A 9 -8.86 -0.95 1.30
N ARG A 10 -8.40 -1.57 0.21
CA ARG A 10 -8.22 -1.05 -1.16
C ARG A 10 -9.53 -0.66 -1.86
N GLY A 11 -10.17 0.40 -1.40
CA GLY A 11 -11.21 1.16 -2.11
C GLY A 11 -10.73 2.59 -2.43
N TYR A 12 -11.54 3.36 -3.16
CA TYR A 12 -11.39 4.83 -3.24
C TYR A 12 -11.78 5.45 -1.88
N ASN A 13 -10.91 5.29 -0.89
CA ASN A 13 -11.09 5.76 0.47
C ASN A 13 -9.85 6.56 0.90
N PRO A 14 -9.82 7.88 0.63
CA PRO A 14 -8.67 8.71 0.95
C PRO A 14 -8.37 8.74 2.45
N GLU A 15 -9.39 8.72 3.32
CA GLU A 15 -9.22 8.63 4.78
C GLU A 15 -8.57 7.30 5.18
N GLY A 16 -8.97 6.20 4.53
CA GLY A 16 -8.37 4.89 4.74
C GLY A 16 -6.90 4.81 4.31
N ALA A 17 -6.53 5.53 3.24
CA ALA A 17 -5.14 5.63 2.79
C ALA A 17 -4.28 6.44 3.76
N ILE A 18 -4.79 7.58 4.24
CA ILE A 18 -4.11 8.40 5.25
C ILE A 18 -3.85 7.55 6.51
N LYS A 19 -4.89 6.89 7.02
CA LYS A 19 -4.76 6.04 8.22
C LYS A 19 -3.75 4.90 8.02
N TRP A 20 -3.71 4.29 6.83
CA TRP A 20 -2.74 3.23 6.55
C TRP A 20 -1.30 3.75 6.54
N ILE A 21 -1.05 4.95 5.99
CA ILE A 21 0.27 5.58 6.03
C ILE A 21 0.68 5.87 7.49
N GLU A 22 -0.23 6.41 8.30
CA GLU A 22 0.01 6.65 9.74
C GLU A 22 0.38 5.35 10.48
N GLU A 23 -0.31 4.24 10.20
CA GLU A 23 0.00 2.94 10.81
C GLU A 23 1.40 2.43 10.39
N VAL A 24 1.82 2.65 9.15
CA VAL A 24 3.17 2.30 8.68
C VAL A 24 4.24 3.15 9.36
N GLU A 25 3.99 4.46 9.53
CA GLU A 25 4.90 5.36 10.23
C GLU A 25 5.06 4.97 11.71
N ILE A 26 3.97 4.65 12.40
CA ILE A 26 3.99 4.16 13.78
C ILE A 26 4.85 2.88 13.92
N ILE A 27 4.77 1.97 12.94
CA ILE A 27 5.59 0.74 12.95
C ILE A 27 7.07 1.09 12.83
N PHE A 28 7.43 2.01 11.94
CA PHE A 28 8.82 2.43 11.80
C PHE A 28 9.37 3.11 13.06
N GLU A 29 8.56 3.93 13.72
CA GLU A 29 8.92 4.54 15.00
C GLU A 29 9.10 3.48 16.09
N ALA A 30 8.16 2.54 16.23
CA ALA A 30 8.25 1.46 17.20
C ALA A 30 9.45 0.53 16.96
N MET A 31 9.87 0.38 15.70
CA MET A 31 11.07 -0.37 15.32
C MET A 31 12.38 0.42 15.51
N GLY A 32 12.32 1.72 15.80
CA GLY A 32 13.50 2.58 15.89
C GLY A 32 14.22 2.77 14.55
N CYS A 33 13.48 2.75 13.44
CA CYS A 33 14.06 2.95 12.11
C CYS A 33 14.69 4.34 11.97
N THR A 34 15.90 4.39 11.41
CA THR A 34 16.48 5.62 10.88
C THR A 34 15.70 6.11 9.67
N GLU A 35 15.82 7.40 9.31
CA GLU A 35 15.16 7.97 8.13
C GLU A 35 15.54 7.24 6.83
N GLU A 36 16.79 6.77 6.73
CA GLU A 36 17.24 5.93 5.62
C GLU A 36 16.49 4.59 5.58
N ASN A 37 16.38 3.89 6.71
CA ASN A 37 15.63 2.63 6.80
C ASN A 37 14.14 2.83 6.54
N LYS A 38 13.54 3.93 7.01
CA LYS A 38 12.15 4.30 6.71
C LYS A 38 11.92 4.43 5.21
N THR A 39 12.83 5.13 4.51
CA THR A 39 12.75 5.33 3.06
C THR A 39 12.82 3.99 2.32
N ILE A 40 13.80 3.15 2.65
CA ILE A 40 14.01 1.86 1.98
C ILE A 40 12.82 0.91 2.22
N LEU A 41 12.39 0.76 3.48
CA LEU A 41 11.28 -0.11 3.84
C LEU A 41 9.95 0.41 3.31
N GLY A 42 9.72 1.74 3.36
CA GLY A 42 8.53 2.38 2.81
C GLY A 42 8.36 2.12 1.32
N VAL A 43 9.43 2.24 0.53
CA VAL A 43 9.41 1.88 -0.90
C VAL A 43 9.05 0.42 -1.12
N TYR A 44 9.55 -0.48 -0.27
CA TYR A 44 9.25 -1.90 -0.36
C TYR A 44 7.77 -2.20 -0.08
N VAL A 45 7.21 -1.63 1.00
CA VAL A 45 5.80 -1.77 1.38
C VAL A 45 4.88 -1.21 0.29
N LEU A 46 5.18 -0.02 -0.23
CA LEU A 46 4.40 0.61 -1.30
C LEU A 46 4.44 -0.20 -2.60
N ARG A 47 5.60 -0.77 -2.95
CA ARG A 47 5.74 -1.66 -4.12
C ARG A 47 4.86 -2.89 -3.97
N GLU A 48 4.83 -3.52 -2.81
CA GLU A 48 3.98 -4.68 -2.54
C GLU A 48 2.50 -4.33 -2.68
N GLU A 49 2.08 -3.18 -2.13
CA GLU A 49 0.70 -2.71 -2.26
C GLU A 49 0.31 -2.35 -3.70
N ALA A 50 1.20 -1.73 -4.48
CA ALA A 50 0.96 -1.48 -5.89
C ALA A 50 0.82 -2.80 -6.69
N ASN A 51 1.69 -3.78 -6.42
CA ASN A 51 1.64 -5.09 -7.06
C ASN A 51 0.35 -5.85 -6.71
N ASN A 52 -0.03 -5.84 -5.44
CA ASN A 52 -1.28 -6.43 -4.99
C ASN A 52 -2.47 -5.71 -5.66
N TRP A 53 -2.39 -4.39 -5.85
CA TRP A 53 -3.47 -3.59 -6.47
C TRP A 53 -3.65 -4.02 -7.92
N LEU A 54 -2.54 -4.07 -8.66
CA LEU A 54 -2.55 -4.49 -10.04
C LEU A 54 -3.11 -5.91 -10.19
N LYS A 55 -2.70 -6.86 -9.33
CA LYS A 55 -3.23 -8.24 -9.35
C LYS A 55 -4.74 -8.32 -9.09
N ASN A 56 -5.28 -7.47 -8.22
CA ASN A 56 -6.70 -7.50 -7.86
C ASN A 56 -7.58 -6.71 -8.83
N VAL A 57 -7.03 -5.69 -9.49
CA VAL A 57 -7.76 -4.84 -10.44
C VAL A 57 -7.70 -5.41 -11.86
N LYS A 58 -6.58 -6.01 -12.28
CA LYS A 58 -6.40 -6.56 -13.63
C LYS A 58 -7.49 -7.58 -14.06
N PRO A 59 -7.95 -8.52 -13.21
CA PRO A 59 -9.05 -9.41 -13.56
C PRO A 59 -10.41 -8.71 -13.66
N ARG A 60 -10.60 -7.59 -12.94
CA ARG A 60 -11.86 -6.83 -12.92
C ARG A 60 -11.97 -5.89 -14.14
N ILE A 61 -10.85 -5.39 -14.63
CA ILE A 61 -10.77 -4.56 -15.85
C ILE A 61 -11.33 -5.30 -17.09
N GLY A 62 -11.16 -6.61 -17.18
CA GLY A 62 -11.68 -7.42 -18.29
C GLY A 62 -13.20 -7.69 -18.24
N VAL A 63 -13.86 -7.41 -17.11
CA VAL A 63 -15.30 -7.68 -16.91
C VAL A 63 -16.15 -6.44 -17.19
N ASP A 64 -15.62 -5.23 -16.96
CA ASP A 64 -16.35 -3.96 -17.12
C ASP A 64 -15.96 -3.13 -18.37
N GLY A 65 -15.06 -3.61 -19.23
CA GLY A 65 -14.74 -2.97 -20.52
C GLY A 65 -14.04 -1.61 -20.43
N VAL A 66 -13.63 -1.15 -19.25
CA VAL A 66 -12.90 0.12 -19.08
C VAL A 66 -11.42 -0.11 -19.36
N VAL A 67 -10.97 0.27 -20.55
CA VAL A 67 -9.56 0.31 -20.93
C VAL A 67 -8.90 1.52 -20.26
N ILE A 68 -8.00 1.27 -19.30
CA ILE A 68 -7.13 2.32 -18.77
C ILE A 68 -5.88 2.39 -19.66
N LEU A 69 -5.80 3.43 -20.49
CA LEU A 69 -4.61 3.77 -21.27
C LEU A 69 -3.60 4.41 -20.32
N TRP A 70 -2.51 3.70 -20.03
CA TRP A 70 -1.34 4.30 -19.39
C TRP A 70 -0.39 4.72 -20.51
N GLU A 71 -0.37 6.02 -20.83
CA GLU A 71 0.75 6.63 -21.57
C GLU A 71 1.98 6.77 -20.68
#